data_AF-A0A7L3ALU0-F1
#
_entry.id   AF-A0A7L3ALU0-F1
#
_cell.length_a   1.000
_cell.length_b   1.000
_cell.length_c   1.000
_cell.angle_alpha   90.00
_cell.angle_beta   90.00
_cell.angle_gamma   90.00
#
_symmetry.space_group_name_H-M   'P 1'
#
loop_
_entity.id
_entity.type
_entity.pdbx_description
1 polymer ?
#
loop_
_entity_poly.entity_id
_entity_poly.type
_entity_poly.pdbx_seq_one_letter_code
_entity_poly.pdbx_strand_id
1 'polypeptide(L)'
;DGDLKFSLESVKKLKELMDENRHINPRMVVSAVSYSPCDEKDLPEEFQPVCKREDASMIFERLNLAVRETDLCEICANAACAGCF
;
A
#
# COMPACT_ATOMS: atom_id res chain seq x y z
N ASP A 1 2.71 -7.66 -6.74
CA ASP A 1 1.74 -7.15 -7.74
C ASP A 1 2.34 -7.38 -9.12
N GLY A 2 2.06 -8.55 -9.73
CA GLY A 2 2.83 -9.02 -10.88
C GLY A 2 4.32 -9.20 -10.55
N ASP A 3 5.20 -8.58 -11.34
CA ASP A 3 6.67 -8.59 -11.17
C ASP A 3 7.18 -7.73 -9.99
N LEU A 4 6.33 -6.88 -9.41
CA LEU A 4 6.72 -6.03 -8.29
C LEU A 4 6.62 -6.81 -6.97
N LYS A 5 7.74 -6.87 -6.27
CA LYS A 5 7.88 -7.47 -4.93
C LYS A 5 8.14 -6.36 -3.93
N PHE A 6 7.42 -6.42 -2.81
CA PHE A 6 7.54 -5.46 -1.73
C PHE A 6 7.77 -6.23 -0.44
N SER A 7 8.62 -5.71 0.43
CA SER A 7 8.73 -6.24 1.79
C SER A 7 7.43 -6.04 2.57
N LEU A 8 7.09 -7.00 3.44
CA LEU A 8 5.89 -6.91 4.29
C LEU A 8 5.91 -5.65 5.17
N GLU A 9 7.09 -5.27 5.65
CA GLU A 9 7.31 -4.07 6.46
C GLU A 9 6.98 -2.79 5.67
N SER A 10 7.43 -2.70 4.41
CA SER A 10 7.08 -1.57 3.55
C SER A 10 5.59 -1.47 3.30
N VAL A 11 4.89 -2.58 3.08
CA VAL A 11 3.43 -2.54 2.89
C VAL A 11 2.70 -2.20 4.20
N LYS A 12 3.20 -2.65 5.37
CA LYS A 12 2.70 -2.21 6.69
C LYS A 12 2.82 -0.70 6.86
N LYS A 13 3.98 -0.12 6.55
CA LYS A 13 4.19 1.34 6.62
C LYS A 13 3.28 2.12 5.65
N LEU A 14 3.08 1.60 4.43
CA LEU A 14 2.13 2.17 3.47
C LEU A 14 0.72 2.24 4.06
N LYS A 15 0.27 1.18 4.73
CA LYS A 15 -1.04 1.15 5.39
C LYS A 15 -1.16 2.23 6.46
N GLU A 16 -0.15 2.40 7.30
CA GLU A 16 -0.12 3.44 8.34
C GLU A 16 -0.28 4.84 7.71
N LEU A 17 0.50 5.15 6.67
CA LEU A 17 0.43 6.44 5.96
C LEU A 17 -0.96 6.69 5.34
N MET A 18 -1.58 5.65 4.79
CA MET A 18 -2.91 5.72 4.19
C MET A 18 -4.03 5.85 5.22
N ASP A 19 -3.89 5.23 6.40
CA ASP A 19 -4.87 5.31 7.48
C ASP A 19 -4.75 6.64 8.24
N GLU A 20 -3.54 7.15 8.50
CA GLU A 20 -3.32 8.47 9.11
C GLU A 20 -3.96 9.61 8.31
N ASN A 21 -3.78 9.60 6.98
CA ASN A 21 -4.41 10.57 6.09
C ASN A 21 -5.94 10.48 6.07
N ARG A 22 -6.52 9.30 6.31
CA ARG A 22 -7.98 9.14 6.48
C ARG A 22 -8.49 9.77 7.78
N HIS A 23 -7.72 9.73 8.85
CA HIS A 23 -8.10 10.26 10.15
C HIS A 23 -8.05 11.80 10.24
N ILE A 24 -7.13 12.44 9.53
CA ILE A 24 -6.94 13.90 9.59
C ILE A 24 -8.03 14.68 8.82
N ASN A 25 -8.80 14.03 7.94
CA ASN A 25 -9.64 14.73 6.96
C ASN A 25 -11.15 14.35 6.99
N PRO A 26 -11.91 14.72 8.04
CA PRO A 26 -13.36 14.49 8.09
C PRO A 26 -14.18 15.32 7.08
N ARG A 27 -13.61 16.39 6.50
CA ARG A 27 -14.26 17.22 5.46
C ARG A 27 -13.89 16.84 4.02
N MET A 28 -12.98 15.88 3.85
CA MET A 28 -12.37 15.52 2.57
C MET A 28 -12.86 14.14 2.11
N VAL A 29 -14.11 13.77 2.43
CA VAL A 29 -14.74 12.51 2.01
C VAL A 29 -14.88 12.40 0.48
N VAL A 30 -14.69 13.52 -0.23
CA VAL A 30 -14.63 13.61 -1.71
C VAL A 30 -13.20 13.40 -2.27
N SER A 31 -12.16 13.44 -1.43
CA SER A 31 -10.75 13.40 -1.83
C SER A 31 -9.99 12.13 -1.44
N ALA A 32 -10.69 11.09 -0.96
CA ALA A 32 -10.13 9.74 -0.97
C ALA A 32 -9.64 9.32 -2.38
N VAL A 33 -10.14 10.00 -3.43
CA VAL A 33 -9.76 9.83 -4.83
C VAL A 33 -8.48 10.59 -5.22
N SER A 34 -8.01 11.55 -4.42
CA SER A 34 -6.87 12.43 -4.77
C SER A 34 -5.64 12.29 -3.88
N TYR A 35 -5.71 11.50 -2.80
CA TYR A 35 -4.53 11.23 -1.98
C TYR A 35 -3.64 10.19 -2.67
N SER A 36 -2.42 10.60 -3.02
CA SER A 36 -1.40 9.72 -3.58
C SER A 36 -0.29 9.52 -2.54
N PRO A 37 -0.02 8.28 -2.10
CA PRO A 37 1.12 8.00 -1.23
C PRO A 37 2.47 8.43 -1.81
N CYS A 38 2.55 8.66 -3.12
CA CYS A 38 3.76 9.09 -3.82
C CYS A 38 4.28 10.46 -3.41
N ASP A 39 3.42 11.31 -2.86
CA ASP A 39 3.81 12.63 -2.38
C ASP A 39 4.31 12.60 -0.92
N GLU A 40 4.17 11.47 -0.23
CA GLU A 40 4.62 11.29 1.14
C GLU A 40 6.12 11.05 1.22
N LYS A 41 6.81 11.83 2.04
CA LYS A 41 8.26 11.69 2.27
C LYS A 41 8.63 10.39 2.97
N ASP A 42 7.69 9.84 3.73
CA ASP A 42 7.86 8.61 4.48
C ASP A 42 7.56 7.34 3.69
N LEU A 43 7.14 7.49 2.42
CA LEU A 43 6.88 6.36 1.53
C LEU A 43 8.17 5.56 1.30
N PRO A 44 8.16 4.23 1.55
CA PRO A 44 9.31 3.38 1.27
C PRO A 44 9.78 3.47 -0.18
N GLU A 45 11.11 3.48 -0.38
CA GLU A 45 11.72 3.62 -1.71
C GLU A 45 11.31 2.51 -2.68
N GLU A 46 10.93 1.33 -2.17
CA GLU A 46 10.42 0.20 -2.94
C GLU A 46 9.16 0.56 -3.76
N PHE A 47 8.38 1.58 -3.35
CA PHE A 47 7.18 2.04 -4.06
C PHE A 47 7.42 3.13 -5.10
N GLN A 48 8.62 3.72 -5.16
CA GLN A 48 8.99 4.68 -6.21
C GLN A 48 8.74 4.19 -7.64
N PRO A 49 9.00 2.92 -8.02
CA PRO A 49 8.62 2.41 -9.34
C PRO A 49 7.11 2.36 -9.55
N VAL A 50 6.30 2.17 -8.50
CA VAL A 50 4.83 2.19 -8.58
C VAL A 50 4.34 3.58 -8.93
N CYS A 51 4.92 4.61 -8.31
CA CYS A 51 4.56 6.02 -8.54
C CYS A 51 4.75 6.51 -9.99
N LYS A 52 5.54 5.78 -10.78
CA LYS A 52 5.76 6.10 -12.21
C LYS A 52 4.75 5.43 -13.13
N ARG A 53 3.87 4.57 -12.61
CA ARG A 53 2.87 3.83 -13.38
C ARG A 53 1.53 4.58 -13.38
N GLU A 54 0.77 4.42 -14.45
CA GLU A 54 -0.57 5.01 -14.57
C GLU A 54 -1.59 4.33 -13.65
N ASP A 55 -1.37 3.07 -13.28
CA ASP A 55 -2.21 2.27 -12.37
C ASP A 55 -1.76 2.34 -10.90
N ALA A 56 -0.89 3.30 -10.54
CA ALA A 56 -0.31 3.45 -9.20
C ALA A 56 -1.38 3.45 -8.09
N SER A 57 -2.44 4.24 -8.27
CA SER A 57 -3.53 4.34 -7.29
C SER A 57 -4.22 3.00 -7.03
N MET A 58 -4.45 2.20 -8.08
CA MET A 58 -5.05 0.86 -7.95
C MET A 58 -4.09 -0.12 -7.25
N ILE A 59 -2.79 -0.03 -7.54
CA ILE A 59 -1.76 -0.85 -6.88
C ILE A 59 -1.74 -0.54 -5.38
N PHE A 60 -1.68 0.74 -5.00
CA PHE A 60 -1.68 1.14 -3.58
C PHE A 60 -2.97 0.71 -2.86
N GLU A 61 -4.13 0.83 -3.50
CA GLU A 61 -5.39 0.36 -2.92
C GLU A 61 -5.36 -1.16 -2.67
N ARG A 62 -4.92 -1.96 -3.66
CA ARG A 62 -4.79 -3.41 -3.50
C ARG A 62 -3.81 -3.79 -2.41
N LEU A 63 -2.66 -3.12 -2.34
CA LEU A 63 -1.65 -3.34 -1.30
C LEU A 63 -2.21 -3.00 0.09
N ASN A 64 -2.92 -1.87 0.23
CA ASN A 64 -3.55 -1.49 1.48
C ASN A 64 -4.61 -2.52 1.95
N LEU A 65 -5.38 -3.08 1.00
CA LEU A 65 -6.33 -4.16 1.30
C LEU A 65 -5.61 -5.46 1.69
N ALA A 66 -4.53 -5.82 0.99
CA ALA A 66 -3.74 -7.02 1.29
C ALA A 66 -3.09 -6.97 2.67
N VAL A 67 -2.72 -5.79 3.18
CA VAL A 67 -2.18 -5.64 4.54
C VAL A 67 -3.25 -5.76 5.63
N ARG A 68 -4.54 -5.55 5.34
CA ARG A 68 -5.58 -5.93 6.31
C ARG A 68 -5.53 -7.44 6.61
N GLU A 69 -4.96 -8.20 5.67
CA GLU A 69 -4.70 -9.62 5.75
C GLU A 69 -3.21 -9.91 6.03
N THR A 70 -2.48 -9.07 6.76
CA THR A 70 -1.07 -9.35 7.15
C THR A 70 -0.91 -10.72 7.80
N ASP A 71 -1.90 -11.15 8.57
CA ASP A 71 -1.95 -12.51 9.12
C ASP A 71 -1.78 -13.55 8.02
N LEU A 72 -2.40 -13.35 6.85
CA LEU A 72 -2.33 -14.25 5.70
C LEU A 72 -0.97 -14.24 5.00
N CYS A 73 -0.21 -13.13 5.05
CA CYS A 73 1.19 -13.15 4.59
C CYS A 73 2.14 -13.77 5.61
N GLU A 74 1.82 -13.72 6.90
CA GLU A 74 2.59 -14.40 7.95
C GLU A 74 2.35 -15.92 7.93
N ILE A 75 1.13 -16.37 7.61
CA ILE A 75 0.80 -17.81 7.43
C ILE A 75 0.86 -18.28 5.97
N CYS A 76 1.32 -17.44 5.04
CA CYS A 76 1.45 -17.78 3.62
C CYS A 76 0.14 -18.25 2.94
N ALA A 77 -1.01 -17.79 3.43
CA ALA A 77 -2.33 -18.18 2.95
C ALA A 77 -2.81 -17.38 1.74
N ASN A 78 -2.09 -16.33 1.34
CA ASN A 78 -2.44 -15.51 0.17
C ASN A 78 -1.31 -15.52 -0.87
N ALA A 79 -1.66 -15.84 -2.13
CA ALA A 79 -0.71 -15.91 -3.26
C ALA A 79 -0.09 -14.54 -3.63
N ALA A 80 -0.63 -13.44 -3.09
CA ALA A 80 -0.01 -12.12 -3.18
C ALA A 80 1.30 -12.02 -2.38
N CYS A 81 1.53 -12.90 -1.40
CA CYS A 81 2.71 -12.91 -0.55
C CYS A 81 3.79 -13.79 -1.19
N ALA A 82 4.90 -13.19 -1.62
CA ALA A 82 6.03 -13.90 -2.22
C ALA A 82 7.13 -14.13 -1.17
N GLY A 83 7.79 -15.30 -1.20
CA GLY A 83 8.95 -15.60 -0.36
C GLY A 83 8.70 -16.50 0.87
N CYS A 84 7.53 -17.15 0.94
CA CYS A 84 7.27 -18.22 1.90
C CYS A 84 8.01 -19.52 1.51
N PHE A 85 8.57 -20.21 2.49
CA PHE A 85 9.19 -21.55 2.35
C PHE A 85 8.36 -22.62 3.05
#